data_AF-A0A923TXI3-F1
#
_entry.id   AF-A0A923TXI3-F1
#
_cell.length_a   1.000
_cell.length_b   1.000
_cell.length_c   1.000
_cell.angle_alpha   90.00
_cell.angle_beta   90.00
_cell.angle_gamma   90.00
#
_symmetry.space_group_name_H-M   'P 1'
#
loop_
_entity.id
_entity.type
_entity.pdbx_description
1 polymer ?
#
loop_
_entity_poly.entity_id
_entity_poly.type
_entity_poly.pdbx_seq_one_letter_code
_entity_poly.pdbx_strand_id
1 'polypeptide(L)' 'MDFKLFFIGVGFLIAAYLIYRNVRNEKPSSEKKNWEGPTLSTYIGLWGSVIMCTMVGIGFIFKSLPAQI' A
#
# COMPACT_ATOMS: atom_id res chain seq x y z
N MET A 1 5.19 -15.87 -18.89
CA MET A 1 4.96 -15.07 -17.68
C MET A 1 6.30 -14.89 -16.99
N ASP A 2 6.71 -13.66 -16.72
CA ASP A 2 7.93 -13.37 -15.96
C ASP A 2 7.63 -13.52 -14.46
N PHE A 3 7.93 -14.70 -13.91
CA PHE A 3 7.67 -14.99 -12.50
C PHE A 3 8.39 -14.03 -11.54
N LYS A 4 9.55 -13.49 -11.93
CA LYS A 4 10.29 -12.53 -11.09
C LYS A 4 9.50 -11.24 -10.93
N LEU A 5 9.02 -10.68 -12.04
CA LEU A 5 8.18 -9.46 -12.01
C LEU A 5 6.85 -9.73 -11.30
N PHE A 6 6.26 -10.92 -11.48
CA PHE A 6 5.04 -11.30 -10.79
C PHE A 6 5.21 -11.29 -9.27
N PHE A 7 6.23 -11.98 -8.74
CA PHE A 7 6.48 -12.02 -7.30
C PHE A 7 6.86 -10.66 -6.72
N ILE A 8 7.57 -9.81 -7.47
CA ILE A 8 7.80 -8.41 -7.07
C ILE A 8 6.47 -7.67 -6.93
N GLY A 9 5.58 -7.80 -7.91
CA GLY A 9 4.26 -7.18 -7.87
C GLY A 9 3.41 -7.66 -6.70
N VAL A 10 3.37 -8.97 -6.45
CA VAL A 10 2.71 -9.57 -5.29
C VAL A 10 3.31 -9.05 -3.98
N GLY A 11 4.64 -8.91 -3.89
CA GLY A 11 5.31 -8.33 -2.72
C GLY A 11 4.85 -6.91 -2.43
N PHE A 12 4.71 -6.06 -3.45
CA PHE A 12 4.14 -4.72 -3.30
C PHE A 12 2.68 -4.73 -2.83
N LEU A 13 1.86 -5.66 -3.33
CA LEU A 13 0.47 -5.80 -2.86
C LEU A 13 0.40 -6.27 -1.40
N ILE A 14 1.27 -7.19 -0.98
CA ILE A 14 1.37 -7.62 0.42
C ILE A 14 1.78 -6.44 1.31
N ALA A 15 2.77 -5.66 0.91
CA ALA A 15 3.18 -4.46 1.64
C ALA A 15 2.03 -3.45 1.76
N ALA A 16 1.32 -3.18 0.66
CA ALA A 16 0.14 -2.31 0.66
C ALA A 16 -0.94 -2.81 1.64
N TYR A 17 -1.21 -4.11 1.64
CA TYR A 17 -2.18 -4.73 2.55
C TYR A 17 -1.77 -4.59 4.02
N LEU A 18 -0.49 -4.79 4.35
CA LEU A 18 0.01 -4.64 5.71
C LEU A 18 -0.10 -3.20 6.20
N ILE A 19 0.26 -2.22 5.36
CA ILE A 19 0.12 -0.79 5.68
C ILE A 19 -1.36 -0.44 5.88
N TYR A 20 -2.22 -0.88 4.97
CA TYR A 20 -3.67 -0.69 5.08
C TYR A 20 -4.23 -1.28 6.37
N ARG A 21 -3.84 -2.51 6.73
CA ARG A 21 -4.27 -3.16 7.98
C ARG A 21 -3.82 -2.38 9.21
N ASN A 22 -2.63 -1.81 9.18
CA ASN A 22 -2.13 -0.97 10.26
C ASN A 22 -2.94 0.33 10.38
N VAL A 23 -3.24 1.01 9.26
CA VAL A 23 -3.84 2.34 9.30
C VAL A 23 -5.37 2.35 9.36
N ARG A 24 -6.07 1.29 8.90
CA ARG A 24 -7.54 1.28 8.80
C ARG A 24 -8.29 1.44 10.13
N ASN A 25 -7.65 1.06 11.24
CA ASN A 25 -8.23 1.16 12.58
C ASN A 25 -7.68 2.37 13.36
N GLU A 26 -6.69 3.06 12.78
CA GLU A 26 -6.10 4.27 13.33
C GLU A 26 -6.95 5.48 12.93
N LYS A 27 -7.00 6.48 13.81
CA LYS A 27 -7.54 7.80 13.49
C LYS A 27 -6.44 8.82 13.75
N PRO A 28 -6.35 9.89 12.96
CA PRO A 28 -5.35 10.91 13.20
C PRO A 28 -5.47 11.48 14.62
N SER A 29 -4.32 11.83 15.20
CA SER A 29 -4.21 12.44 16.52
C SER A 29 -5.09 13.68 16.59
N SER A 30 -5.91 13.79 17.64
CA SER A 30 -6.75 14.94 17.89
C SER A 30 -6.89 15.18 19.39
N GLU A 31 -7.29 16.40 19.76
CA GLU A 31 -7.57 16.76 21.16
C GLU A 31 -8.63 15.85 21.80
N LYS A 32 -9.63 15.43 21.01
CA LYS A 32 -10.67 14.44 21.42
C LYS A 32 -10.13 13.05 21.72
N LYS A 33 -8.89 12.75 21.32
CA LYS A 33 -8.20 11.46 21.51
C LYS A 33 -6.97 11.61 22.41
N ASN A 34 -6.85 12.70 23.19
CA ASN A 34 -5.67 13.02 24.01
C ASN A 34 -4.37 13.03 23.20
N TRP A 35 -4.42 13.44 21.93
CA TRP A 35 -3.28 13.42 21.01
C TRP A 35 -2.72 12.02 20.71
N GLU A 36 -3.43 10.95 21.06
CA GLU A 36 -3.03 9.59 20.72
C GLU A 36 -3.31 9.26 19.24
N GLY A 37 -2.35 8.61 18.60
CA GLY A 37 -2.40 8.18 17.20
C GLY A 37 -1.40 8.91 16.29
N PRO A 38 -1.35 8.54 15.00
CA PRO A 38 -0.48 9.17 14.03
C PRO A 38 -0.90 10.61 13.79
N THR A 39 0.06 11.50 13.53
CA THR A 39 -0.24 12.86 13.05
C THR A 39 -1.05 12.79 11.75
N LEU A 40 -1.81 13.85 11.46
CA LEU A 40 -2.60 13.90 10.22
C LEU A 40 -1.73 13.70 8.97
N SER A 41 -0.53 14.28 8.94
CA SER A 41 0.42 14.13 7.84
C SER A 41 0.90 12.68 7.69
N THR A 42 1.24 12.01 8.80
CA THR A 42 1.61 10.59 8.78
C THR A 42 0.44 9.71 8.33
N TYR A 43 -0.77 9.99 8.81
CA TYR A 43 -1.98 9.25 8.41
C TYR A 43 -2.22 9.36 6.90
N ILE A 44 -2.16 10.57 6.34
CA ILE A 44 -2.29 10.80 4.88
C ILE A 44 -1.15 10.12 4.13
N GLY A 45 0.09 10.23 4.61
CA GLY A 45 1.26 9.61 3.98
C GLY A 45 1.17 8.08 3.93
N LEU A 46 0.63 7.44 4.96
CA LEU A 46 0.40 5.99 4.99
C LEU A 46 -0.66 5.57 3.98
N TRP A 47 -1.79 6.30 3.89
CA TRP A 47 -2.80 6.05 2.85
C TRP A 47 -2.25 6.27 1.43
N GLY A 48 -1.44 7.32 1.22
CA GLY A 48 -0.75 7.56 -0.04
C GLY A 48 0.19 6.40 -0.41
N SER A 49 0.88 5.86 0.59
CA SER A 49 1.77 4.69 0.41
C SER A 49 0.99 3.44 0.04
N VAL A 50 -0.18 3.19 0.63
CA VAL A 50 -1.08 2.09 0.22
C VAL A 50 -1.44 2.21 -1.26
N ILE A 51 -1.86 3.38 -1.71
CA ILE A 51 -2.24 3.62 -3.11
C ILE A 51 -1.04 3.37 -4.04
N MET A 52 0.11 3.97 -3.73
CA MET A 52 1.32 3.83 -4.54
C MET A 52 1.80 2.37 -4.64
N CYS A 53 1.90 1.66 -3.51
CA CYS A 53 2.28 0.25 -3.52
C CYS A 53 1.28 -0.61 -4.29
N THR A 54 -0.02 -0.29 -4.21
CA THR A 54 -1.05 -1.00 -4.99
C THR A 54 -0.88 -0.77 -6.49
N MET A 55 -0.72 0.48 -6.93
CA MET A 55 -0.52 0.81 -8.35
C MET A 55 0.76 0.17 -8.92
N VAL A 56 1.86 0.27 -8.19
CA VAL A 56 3.15 -0.33 -8.58
C VAL A 56 3.03 -1.85 -8.65
N GLY A 57 2.43 -2.47 -7.63
CA GLY A 57 2.23 -3.92 -7.59
C GLY A 57 1.40 -4.44 -8.77
N ILE A 58 0.28 -3.79 -9.06
CA ILE A 58 -0.56 -4.10 -10.23
C ILE A 58 0.22 -3.92 -11.54
N GLY A 59 0.98 -2.82 -11.67
CA GLY A 59 1.80 -2.55 -12.85
C GLY A 59 2.86 -3.63 -13.10
N PHE A 60 3.52 -4.11 -12.05
CA PHE A 60 4.45 -5.23 -12.15
C PHE A 60 3.77 -6.55 -12.55
N ILE A 61 2.57 -6.82 -12.01
CA ILE A 61 1.79 -8.00 -12.40
C ILE A 61 1.40 -7.93 -13.88
N PHE A 62 0.91 -6.79 -14.38
CA PHE A 62 0.59 -6.66 -15.80
C PHE A 62 1.82 -6.82 -16.69
N LYS A 63 2.96 -6.23 -16.33
CA LYS A 63 4.23 -6.44 -17.04
C LYS A 63 4.74 -7.88 -16.99
N SER A 64 4.36 -8.63 -15.95
CA SER A 64 4.75 -10.03 -15.80
C SER A 64 3.96 -10.98 -16.70
N LEU A 65 2.77 -10.58 -17.15
CA LEU A 65 1.96 -11.41 -18.04
C LEU A 65 2.71 -11.65 -19.35
N PRO A 66 2.58 -12.85 -19.94
CA PRO A 66 3.07 -13.05 -21.30
C PRO A 66 2.40 -12.01 -22.20
N ALA A 67 3.17 -11.32 -23.03
CA ALA A 67 2.60 -10.43 -24.04
C ALA A 67 1.60 -11.25 -24.87
N GLN A 68 0.31 -10.96 -24.70
CA GLN A 68 -0.67 -11.37 -25.68
C GLN A 68 -0.41 -10.47 -26.89
N ILE A 69 0.12 -11.10 -27.94
CA ILE A 69 0.13 -10.56 -29.31
C ILE A 69 -1.33 -10.26 -29.69
#